data_AF-A0A443RSG0-F1
#
_entry.id   AF-A0A443RSG0-F1
#
_cell.length_a   1.000
_cell.length_b   1.000
_cell.length_c   1.000
_cell.angle_alpha   90.00
_cell.angle_beta   90.00
_cell.angle_gamma   90.00
#
_symmetry.space_group_name_H-M   'P 1'
#
loop_
_entity.id
_entity.type
_entity.pdbx_description
1 polymer ?
#
loop_
_entity_poly.entity_id
_entity_poly.type
_entity_poly.pdbx_seq_one_letter_code
_entity_poly.pdbx_strand_id
1 'polypeptide(L)'
;EKQNAVQTLNDLVRMYPKRITILCLAPLTNLAVAHLIDKQFFEFVKELYILGGNIDALGNVTPAAEFNFCFDPEAAHITLKNSQCPVTIIPWEICFYQSLPWDRYEAMISLKGDKASFFKRITQQLLEILGY
;
A
#
# COMPACT_ATOMS: atom_id res chain seq x y z
N GLU A 1 -27.06 -0.59 -3.88
CA GLU A 1 -25.89 -0.77 -4.76
C GLU A 1 -24.62 -0.77 -3.91
N LYS A 2 -23.58 -1.53 -4.27
CA LYS A 2 -22.28 -1.45 -3.58
C LYS A 2 -21.62 -0.11 -3.94
N GLN A 3 -21.33 0.70 -2.93
CA GLN A 3 -20.65 1.99 -3.11
C GLN A 3 -19.24 1.76 -3.69
N ASN A 4 -18.83 2.57 -4.67
CA ASN A 4 -17.50 2.51 -5.26
C ASN A 4 -16.45 2.96 -4.22
N ALA A 5 -15.33 2.23 -4.12
CA ALA A 5 -14.23 2.53 -3.20
C ALA A 5 -13.76 3.99 -3.25
N VAL A 6 -13.70 4.59 -4.45
CA VAL A 6 -13.31 5.99 -4.63
C VAL A 6 -14.31 6.95 -3.98
N GLN A 7 -15.61 6.70 -4.16
CA GLN A 7 -16.65 7.52 -3.53
C GLN A 7 -16.60 7.36 -2.01
N THR A 8 -16.43 6.14 -1.52
CA THR A 8 -16.29 5.86 -0.09
C THR A 8 -15.08 6.58 0.51
N LEU A 9 -13.95 6.67 -0.20
CA LEU A 9 -12.79 7.46 0.26
C LEU A 9 -13.17 8.94 0.43
N ASN A 10 -13.78 9.56 -0.57
CA ASN A 10 -14.21 10.96 -0.53
C ASN A 10 -15.20 11.21 0.62
N ASP A 11 -16.21 10.35 0.75
CA ASP A 11 -17.26 10.49 1.77
C ASP A 11 -16.67 10.38 3.19
N LEU A 12 -15.81 9.39 3.42
CA LEU A 12 -15.21 9.16 4.73
C LEU A 12 -14.29 10.31 5.16
N VAL A 13 -13.41 10.79 4.28
CA VAL A 13 -12.50 11.89 4.64
C VAL A 13 -13.26 13.19 4.89
N ARG A 14 -14.35 13.44 4.16
CA ARG A 14 -15.24 14.58 4.38
C ARG A 14 -16.02 14.49 5.69
N MET A 15 -16.50 13.29 6.04
CA MET A 15 -17.22 13.06 7.29
C MET A 15 -16.30 13.19 8.52
N TYR A 16 -15.02 12.84 8.37
CA TYR A 16 -14.03 12.86 9.44
C TYR A 16 -12.76 13.62 9.01
N PRO A 17 -12.87 14.95 8.78
CA PRO A 17 -11.76 15.73 8.25
C PRO A 17 -10.58 15.72 9.21
N LYS A 18 -9.38 15.49 8.66
CA LYS A 18 -8.10 15.37 9.36
C LYS A 18 -8.05 14.27 10.43
N ARG A 19 -8.95 13.28 10.37
CA ARG A 19 -8.95 12.12 11.31
C ARG A 19 -8.55 10.80 10.66
N ILE A 20 -8.63 10.70 9.34
CA ILE A 20 -8.36 9.45 8.62
C ILE A 20 -6.92 9.43 8.08
N THR A 21 -6.17 8.43 8.52
CA THR A 21 -4.87 8.05 7.95
C THR A 21 -5.09 6.99 6.87
N ILE A 22 -4.47 7.16 5.71
CA ILE A 22 -4.58 6.19 4.61
C ILE A 22 -3.26 5.46 4.44
N LEU A 23 -3.32 4.12 4.52
CA LEU A 23 -2.19 3.23 4.25
C LEU A 23 -2.34 2.64 2.85
N CYS A 24 -1.41 2.96 1.97
CA CYS A 24 -1.40 2.55 0.57
C CYS A 24 -0.37 1.44 0.37
N LEU A 25 -0.84 0.22 0.10
CA LEU A 25 0.00 -0.97 -0.13
C LEU A 25 -0.12 -1.50 -1.57
N ALA A 26 -0.69 -0.70 -2.46
CA ALA A 26 -1.05 -1.05 -3.84
C ALA A 26 -0.95 0.22 -4.72
N PRO A 27 -1.09 0.11 -6.07
CA PRO A 27 -1.06 1.27 -6.96
C PRO A 27 -2.03 2.39 -6.54
N LEU A 28 -1.61 3.64 -6.72
CA LEU A 28 -2.29 4.82 -6.15
C LEU A 28 -3.50 5.30 -6.97
N THR A 29 -3.96 4.51 -7.95
CA THR A 29 -5.04 4.84 -8.88
C THR A 29 -6.29 5.34 -8.14
N ASN A 30 -6.70 4.67 -7.06
CA ASN A 30 -7.88 5.08 -6.30
C ASN A 30 -7.73 6.48 -5.65
N LEU A 31 -6.54 6.82 -5.15
CA LEU A 31 -6.28 8.13 -4.55
C LEU A 31 -6.24 9.22 -5.61
N ALA A 32 -5.60 8.95 -6.74
CA ALA A 32 -5.58 9.87 -7.87
C ALA A 32 -6.99 10.14 -8.38
N VAL A 33 -7.80 9.10 -8.60
CA VAL A 33 -9.20 9.25 -9.04
C VAL A 33 -10.04 9.97 -7.98
N ALA A 34 -9.86 9.69 -6.69
CA ALA A 34 -10.55 10.40 -5.61
C ALA A 34 -10.29 11.91 -5.68
N HIS A 35 -9.03 12.30 -5.86
CA HIS A 35 -8.64 13.70 -6.05
C HIS A 35 -9.13 14.29 -7.39
N LEU A 36 -9.20 13.50 -8.46
CA LEU A 36 -9.74 13.96 -9.74
C LEU A 36 -11.23 14.30 -9.66
N ILE A 37 -11.99 13.51 -8.90
CA ILE A 37 -13.42 13.74 -8.62
C ILE A 37 -13.59 14.91 -7.64
N ASP A 38 -12.77 14.97 -6.61
CA ASP A 38 -12.83 15.99 -5.57
C ASP A 38 -11.44 16.60 -5.32
N LYS A 39 -11.23 17.81 -5.83
CA LYS A 39 -9.93 18.49 -5.74
C LYS A 39 -9.50 18.79 -4.31
N GLN A 40 -10.43 18.81 -3.36
CA GLN A 40 -10.15 19.03 -1.94
C GLN A 40 -9.89 17.73 -1.17
N PHE A 41 -9.90 16.57 -1.83
CA PHE A 41 -9.74 15.26 -1.19
C PHE A 41 -8.57 15.23 -0.17
N PHE A 42 -7.36 15.64 -0.60
CA PHE A 42 -6.18 15.63 0.25
C PHE A 42 -6.22 16.68 1.39
N GLU A 43 -7.04 17.72 1.27
CA GLU A 43 -7.28 18.70 2.35
C GLU A 43 -7.96 18.04 3.54
N PHE A 44 -8.76 17.01 3.32
CA PHE A 44 -9.46 16.30 4.39
C PHE A 44 -8.70 15.11 4.95
N VAL A 45 -7.69 14.61 4.25
CA VAL A 45 -6.85 13.50 4.73
C VAL A 45 -5.94 13.96 5.88
N LYS A 46 -5.81 13.12 6.92
CA LYS A 46 -4.89 13.38 8.04
C LYS A 46 -3.44 13.24 7.60
N GLU A 47 -3.08 12.08 7.08
CA GLU A 47 -1.73 11.72 6.61
C GLU A 47 -1.80 10.48 5.70
N LEU A 48 -0.78 10.32 4.86
CA LEU A 48 -0.60 9.17 3.97
C LEU A 48 0.65 8.37 4.36
N TYR A 49 0.52 7.05 4.38
CA TYR A 49 1.65 6.12 4.36
C TYR A 49 1.58 5.34 3.05
N ILE A 50 2.64 5.39 2.26
CA ILE A 50 2.68 4.80 0.92
C ILE A 50 3.84 3.82 0.87
N LEU A 51 3.55 2.53 0.69
CA LEU A 51 4.55 1.55 0.28
C LEU A 51 4.74 1.68 -1.23
N GLY A 52 5.92 2.16 -1.64
CA GLY A 52 6.29 2.16 -3.03
C GLY A 52 7.45 3.08 -3.35
N GLY A 53 7.89 3.02 -4.60
CA GLY A 53 9.13 3.64 -5.01
C GLY A 53 10.36 2.97 -4.40
N ASN A 54 11.52 3.50 -4.74
CA ASN A 54 12.82 3.05 -4.27
C ASN A 54 13.76 4.26 -4.22
N ILE A 55 14.86 4.14 -3.49
CA ILE A 55 15.88 5.19 -3.35
C ILE A 55 17.26 4.72 -3.79
N ASP A 56 17.52 3.41 -3.72
CA ASP A 56 18.80 2.78 -4.06
C ASP A 56 18.82 2.21 -5.48
N ALA A 57 17.82 2.56 -6.30
CA ALA A 57 17.58 1.98 -7.62
C ALA A 57 17.51 0.44 -7.57
N LEU A 58 16.85 -0.08 -6.53
CA LEU A 58 16.49 -1.49 -6.39
C LEU A 58 15.01 -1.66 -6.68
N GLY A 59 14.66 -1.88 -7.94
CA GLY A 59 13.28 -2.18 -8.36
C GLY A 59 12.95 -3.68 -8.30
N ASN A 60 11.65 -3.99 -8.31
CA ASN A 60 11.10 -5.35 -8.35
C ASN A 60 10.29 -5.63 -9.63
N VAL A 61 10.11 -4.64 -10.50
CA VAL A 61 9.53 -4.81 -11.85
C VAL A 61 10.59 -4.59 -12.93
N THR A 62 11.32 -3.49 -12.84
CA THR A 62 12.53 -3.23 -13.64
C THR A 62 13.67 -2.93 -12.67
N PRO A 63 14.94 -2.84 -13.12
CA PRO A 63 16.05 -2.50 -12.23
C PRO A 63 15.79 -1.22 -11.40
N ALA A 64 15.09 -0.24 -11.97
CA ALA A 64 14.82 1.05 -11.31
C ALA A 64 13.38 1.24 -10.83
N ALA A 65 12.43 0.35 -11.17
CA ALA A 65 11.01 0.57 -10.90
C ALA A 65 10.45 -0.39 -9.85
N GLU A 66 9.85 0.18 -8.82
CA GLU A 66 9.03 -0.53 -7.82
C GLU A 66 7.61 -0.73 -8.34
N PHE A 67 7.02 -1.89 -8.03
CA PHE A 67 5.74 -2.39 -8.51
C PHE A 67 4.58 -1.39 -8.44
N ASN A 68 4.26 -0.85 -7.27
CA ASN A 68 3.10 0.03 -7.08
C ASN A 68 3.24 1.32 -7.91
N PHE A 69 4.43 1.91 -7.93
CA PHE A 69 4.71 3.12 -8.70
C PHE A 69 4.83 2.84 -10.20
N CYS A 70 5.38 1.68 -10.58
CA CYS A 70 5.52 1.26 -11.97
C CYS A 70 4.17 0.91 -12.60
N PHE A 71 3.23 0.40 -11.82
CA PHE A 71 1.93 -0.03 -12.31
C PHE A 71 1.05 1.16 -12.75
N ASP A 72 1.11 2.27 -12.01
CA ASP A 72 0.40 3.51 -12.35
C ASP A 72 1.24 4.74 -11.97
N PRO A 73 2.25 5.09 -12.79
CA PRO A 73 3.14 6.21 -12.52
C PRO A 73 2.43 7.55 -12.58
N GLU A 74 1.38 7.68 -13.39
CA GLU A 74 0.53 8.88 -13.47
C GLU A 74 -0.22 9.11 -12.15
N ALA A 75 -0.82 8.06 -11.57
CA ALA A 75 -1.48 8.17 -10.28
C ALA A 75 -0.50 8.48 -9.15
N ALA A 76 0.72 7.93 -9.21
CA ALA A 76 1.79 8.28 -8.28
C ALA A 76 2.16 9.77 -8.39
N HIS A 77 2.33 10.26 -9.62
CA HIS A 77 2.59 11.68 -9.88
C HIS A 77 1.46 12.58 -9.35
N ILE A 78 0.20 12.28 -9.68
CA ILE A 78 -0.97 13.04 -9.24
C ILE A 78 -1.06 13.06 -7.71
N THR A 79 -0.90 11.90 -7.07
CA THR A 79 -1.01 11.79 -5.60
C THR A 79 0.08 12.59 -4.92
N LEU A 80 1.35 12.40 -5.30
CA LEU A 80 2.48 13.09 -4.68
C LEU A 80 2.46 14.60 -4.93
N LYS A 81 2.08 15.03 -6.15
CA LYS A 81 2.02 16.45 -6.51
C LYS A 81 0.90 17.21 -5.81
N ASN A 82 -0.26 16.57 -5.59
CA ASN A 82 -1.45 17.24 -5.06
C ASN A 82 -1.71 16.95 -3.58
N SER A 83 -0.87 16.14 -2.92
CA SER A 83 -1.02 15.86 -1.49
C SER A 83 -0.79 17.13 -0.65
N GLN A 84 -1.81 17.51 0.13
CA GLN A 84 -1.77 18.64 1.08
C GLN A 84 -1.74 18.17 2.54
N CYS A 85 -1.47 16.88 2.76
CA CYS A 85 -1.30 16.28 4.08
C CYS A 85 0.12 15.67 4.16
N PRO A 86 0.63 15.40 5.37
CA PRO A 86 1.91 14.71 5.53
C PRO A 86 1.91 13.38 4.76
N VAL A 87 2.95 13.16 3.97
CA VAL A 87 3.14 11.93 3.19
C VAL A 87 4.42 11.26 3.66
N THR A 88 4.31 10.01 4.10
CA THR A 88 5.44 9.13 4.38
C THR A 88 5.53 8.08 3.28
N ILE A 89 6.62 8.08 2.52
CA ILE A 89 6.92 7.02 1.57
C ILE A 89 7.80 5.99 2.29
N ILE A 90 7.36 4.75 2.26
CA ILE A 90 8.08 3.57 2.75
C ILE A 90 8.65 2.91 1.48
N PRO A 91 9.95 3.08 1.19
CA PRO A 91 10.52 2.56 -0.04
C PRO A 91 10.68 1.04 0.04
N TRP A 92 10.68 0.39 -1.12
CA TRP A 92 10.69 -1.07 -1.25
C TRP A 92 11.85 -1.77 -0.52
N GLU A 93 13.00 -1.13 -0.44
CA GLU A 93 14.21 -1.65 0.18
C GLU A 93 13.99 -2.03 1.66
N ILE A 94 13.09 -1.32 2.36
CA ILE A 94 12.76 -1.63 3.75
C ILE A 94 12.15 -3.03 3.88
N CYS A 95 11.39 -3.49 2.90
CA CYS A 95 10.82 -4.84 2.90
C CYS A 95 11.89 -5.93 2.80
N PHE A 96 13.03 -5.65 2.15
CA PHE A 96 14.17 -6.56 2.14
C PHE A 96 14.98 -6.49 3.44
N TYR A 97 15.29 -5.29 3.90
CA TYR A 97 16.16 -5.10 5.07
C TYR A 97 15.49 -5.49 6.39
N GLN A 98 14.16 -5.50 6.44
CA GLN A 98 13.36 -5.85 7.62
C GLN A 98 12.42 -7.02 7.30
N SER A 99 12.98 -8.10 6.76
CA SER A 99 12.24 -9.34 6.49
C SER A 99 11.69 -9.96 7.78
N LEU A 100 10.52 -10.62 7.69
CA LEU A 100 9.95 -11.38 8.80
C LEU A 100 10.89 -12.54 9.17
N PRO A 101 11.37 -12.63 10.43
CA PRO A 101 12.20 -13.74 10.87
C PRO A 101 11.48 -15.10 10.75
N TRP A 102 12.22 -16.16 10.42
CA TRP A 102 11.65 -17.49 10.20
C TRP A 102 10.98 -18.08 11.44
N ASP A 103 11.57 -17.90 12.61
CA ASP A 103 10.98 -18.32 13.89
C ASP A 103 9.62 -17.64 14.15
N ARG A 104 9.50 -16.36 13.79
CA ARG A 104 8.24 -15.61 13.86
C ARG A 104 7.21 -16.14 12.86
N TYR A 105 7.64 -16.42 11.63
CA TYR A 105 6.78 -17.03 10.62
C TYR A 105 6.25 -18.40 11.09
N GLU A 106 7.13 -19.27 11.57
CA GLU A 106 6.79 -20.60 12.10
C GLU A 106 5.81 -20.51 13.28
N ALA A 107 6.04 -19.57 14.19
CA ALA A 107 5.13 -19.30 15.29
C ALA A 107 3.75 -18.87 14.78
N MET A 108 3.68 -18.00 13.76
CA MET A 108 2.42 -17.54 13.18
C MET A 108 1.63 -18.67 12.50
N ILE A 109 2.28 -19.53 11.71
CA ILE A 109 1.60 -20.63 11.01
C ILE A 109 1.24 -21.80 11.94
N SER A 110 1.83 -21.87 13.13
CA SER A 110 1.52 -22.89 14.15
C SER A 110 0.31 -22.53 15.01
N LEU A 111 -0.18 -21.29 14.93
CA LEU A 111 -1.39 -20.88 15.62
C LEU A 111 -2.62 -21.65 15.12
N LYS A 112 -3.59 -21.89 16.02
CA LYS A 112 -4.87 -22.49 15.66
C LYS A 112 -5.81 -21.44 15.08
N GLY A 113 -6.56 -21.82 14.05
CA GLY A 113 -7.68 -21.03 13.51
C GLY A 113 -7.54 -20.71 12.03
N ASP A 114 -8.65 -20.28 11.43
CA ASP A 114 -8.79 -20.15 9.98
C ASP A 114 -7.82 -19.13 9.38
N LYS A 115 -7.48 -18.07 10.11
CA LYS A 115 -6.53 -17.04 9.67
C LYS A 115 -5.10 -17.58 9.55
N ALA A 116 -4.64 -18.38 10.53
CA ALA A 116 -3.32 -18.97 10.50
C ALA A 116 -3.21 -20.02 9.38
N SER A 117 -4.25 -20.86 9.25
CA SER A 117 -4.36 -21.82 8.14
C SER A 117 -4.38 -21.14 6.76
N PHE A 118 -5.10 -20.02 6.64
CA PHE A 118 -5.11 -19.22 5.42
C PHE A 118 -3.74 -18.62 5.12
N PHE A 119 -3.13 -17.97 6.10
CA PHE A 119 -1.79 -17.37 5.97
C PHE A 119 -0.77 -18.42 5.53
N LYS A 120 -0.72 -19.57 6.20
CA LYS A 120 0.15 -20.70 5.83
C LYS A 120 -0.05 -21.12 4.37
N ARG A 121 -1.30 -21.23 3.92
CA ARG A 121 -1.61 -21.68 2.55
C ARG A 121 -1.11 -20.69 1.49
N ILE A 122 -1.30 -19.38 1.71
CA ILE A 122 -0.88 -18.37 0.73
C ILE A 122 0.64 -18.19 0.70
N THR A 123 1.33 -18.36 1.84
CA THR A 123 2.78 -18.23 1.91
C THR A 123 3.50 -19.49 1.45
N GLN A 124 2.94 -20.68 1.68
CA GLN A 124 3.57 -21.94 1.27
C GLN A 124 3.82 -22.00 -0.24
N GLN A 125 2.87 -21.54 -1.06
CA GLN A 125 3.08 -21.47 -2.51
C GLN A 125 4.24 -20.55 -2.89
N LEU A 126 4.38 -19.41 -2.19
CA LEU A 126 5.47 -18.48 -2.42
C LEU A 126 6.82 -19.08 -2.02
N LEU A 127 6.86 -19.78 -0.89
CA LEU A 127 8.06 -20.46 -0.39
C LEU A 127 8.53 -21.55 -1.36
N GLU A 128 7.60 -22.37 -1.86
CA GLU A 128 7.88 -23.40 -2.86
C GLU A 128 8.49 -22.80 -4.15
N ILE A 129 7.94 -21.67 -4.63
CA ILE A 129 8.47 -20.96 -5.81
C ILE A 129 9.89 -20.41 -5.55
N LEU A 130 10.15 -19.96 -4.32
CA LEU A 130 11.44 -19.39 -3.92
C LEU A 130 12.47 -20.47 -3.52
N GLY A 131 12.09 -21.74 -3.51
CA GLY A 131 12.98 -22.87 -3.22
C GLY A 131 13.27 -23.09 -1.73
N TYR A 132 12.36 -22.65 -0.85
CA TYR A 132 12.38 -22.93 0.59
C TYR A 132 11.59 -24.20 0.95
#